data_AF-A0A7V9QI95-F1
#
_entry.id   AF-A0A7V9QI95-F1
#
_cell.length_a   1.000
_cell.length_b   1.000
_cell.length_c   1.000
_cell.angle_alpha   90.00
_cell.angle_beta   90.00
_cell.angle_gamma   90.00
#
_symmetry.space_group_name_H-M   'P 1'
#
loop_
_entity.id
_entity.type
_entity.pdbx_description
1 polymer ?
#
loop_
_entity_poly.entity_id
_entity_poly.type
_entity_poly.pdbx_seq_one_letter_code
_entity_poly.pdbx_strand_id
1 'polypeptide(L)'
;LRTVLGTRMGDRSSSAHDAALATAECLLAELLALECAGRDRALDLLAVDAMVTYAFEAAAEHPETLSARATAAMAAIAKLAAPVSRA
;
A
#
# COMPACT_ATOMS: atom_id res chain seq x y z
N LEU A 1 8.57 -3.26 -12.17
CA LEU A 1 7.14 -3.41 -11.84
C LEU A 1 6.61 -4.83 -12.08
N ARG A 2 6.51 -5.32 -13.33
CA ARG A 2 6.01 -6.69 -13.64
C ARG A 2 6.70 -7.81 -12.85
N THR A 3 8.02 -7.75 -12.68
CA THR A 3 8.80 -8.77 -11.96
C THR A 3 8.63 -8.71 -10.45
N VAL A 4 8.37 -7.53 -9.87
CA VAL A 4 8.15 -7.38 -8.41
C VAL A 4 6.72 -7.79 -8.05
N LEU A 5 5.76 -7.43 -8.90
CA LEU A 5 4.35 -7.83 -8.76
C LEU A 5 4.17 -9.35 -8.93
N GLY A 6 4.85 -9.95 -9.92
CA GLY A 6 4.74 -11.38 -10.22
C GLY A 6 5.24 -12.31 -9.12
N THR A 7 6.24 -11.91 -8.34
CA THR A 7 6.79 -12.73 -7.24
C THR A 7 5.94 -12.65 -5.97
N ARG A 8 5.16 -11.57 -5.78
CA ARG A 8 4.25 -11.38 -4.63
C ARG A 8 2.82 -11.88 -4.88
N MET A 9 2.41 -12.05 -6.14
CA MET A 9 1.12 -12.67 -6.56
C MET A 9 1.05 -14.21 -6.33
N GLY A 10 1.89 -14.76 -5.47
CA GLY A 10 2.05 -16.21 -5.24
C GLY A 10 0.85 -16.93 -4.61
N ASP A 11 -0.28 -16.26 -4.38
CA ASP A 11 -1.49 -16.88 -3.85
C ASP A 11 -2.73 -16.46 -4.67
N ARG A 12 -3.35 -17.41 -5.39
CA ARG A 12 -4.40 -17.16 -6.40
C ARG A 12 -5.79 -16.83 -5.82
N SER A 13 -5.84 -16.20 -4.64
CA SER A 13 -7.10 -15.79 -3.99
C SER A 13 -7.18 -14.30 -3.66
N SER A 14 -6.11 -13.52 -3.91
CA SER A 14 -6.12 -12.07 -3.71
C SER A 14 -6.54 -11.38 -5.01
N SER A 15 -7.59 -10.56 -4.95
CA SER A 15 -8.01 -9.75 -6.11
C SER A 15 -6.87 -8.80 -6.53
N ALA A 16 -6.87 -8.33 -7.79
CA ALA A 16 -5.81 -7.42 -8.27
C ALA A 16 -5.66 -6.16 -7.40
N HIS A 17 -6.76 -5.70 -6.80
CA HIS A 17 -6.77 -4.54 -5.93
C HIS A 17 -6.29 -4.84 -4.51
N ASP A 18 -6.52 -6.05 -3.98
CA ASP A 18 -5.90 -6.50 -2.73
C ASP A 18 -4.38 -6.68 -2.88
N ALA A 19 -3.95 -7.23 -4.02
CA ALA A 19 -2.53 -7.34 -4.35
C ALA A 19 -1.85 -5.98 -4.51
N ALA A 20 -2.55 -5.00 -5.10
CA ALA A 20 -2.07 -3.62 -5.21
C ALA A 20 -1.91 -2.96 -3.84
N LEU A 21 -2.92 -3.10 -2.96
CA LEU A 21 -2.88 -2.55 -1.60
C LEU A 21 -1.73 -3.15 -0.78
N ALA A 22 -1.60 -4.49 -0.75
CA ALA A 22 -0.51 -5.16 -0.04
C ALA A 22 0.87 -4.75 -0.57
N THR A 23 0.99 -4.57 -1.89
CA THR A 23 2.25 -4.10 -2.50
C THR A 23 2.56 -2.66 -2.09
N ALA A 24 1.55 -1.79 -2.04
CA ALA A 24 1.70 -0.41 -1.60
C ALA A 24 2.15 -0.32 -0.14
N GLU A 25 1.57 -1.13 0.76
CA GLU A 25 1.97 -1.20 2.16
C GLU A 25 3.43 -1.63 2.33
N CYS A 26 3.86 -2.70 1.63
CA CYS A 26 5.26 -3.14 1.68
C CYS A 26 6.23 -2.07 1.15
N LEU A 27 5.91 -1.46 -0.01
CA LEU A 27 6.78 -0.45 -0.61
C LEU A 27 6.87 0.79 0.28
N LEU A 28 5.76 1.21 0.89
CA LEU A 28 5.77 2.34 1.82
C LEU A 28 6.62 2.04 3.06
N ALA A 29 6.53 0.83 3.62
CA ALA A 29 7.37 0.42 4.74
C ALA A 29 8.87 0.48 4.39
N GLU A 30 9.24 0.00 3.21
CA GLU A 30 10.62 0.06 2.70
C GLU A 30 11.09 1.54 2.53
N LEU A 31 10.25 2.41 1.97
CA LEU A 31 10.55 3.83 1.77
C LEU A 31 10.72 4.60 3.09
N LEU A 32 9.87 4.32 4.08
CA LEU A 32 9.94 4.93 5.41
C LEU A 32 11.18 4.46 6.18
N ALA A 33 11.55 3.18 6.07
CA ALA A 33 12.76 2.63 6.69
C ALA A 33 14.06 3.25 6.15
N LEU A 34 14.03 3.75 4.91
CA LEU A 34 15.16 4.42 4.26
C LEU A 34 15.23 5.93 4.53
N GLU A 35 14.39 6.46 5.45
CA GLU A 35 14.23 7.90 5.75
C GLU A 35 14.02 8.76 4.48
N CYS A 36 13.39 8.15 3.47
CA CYS A 36 13.54 8.55 2.09
C CYS A 36 12.40 9.48 1.61
N ALA A 37 12.10 10.53 2.36
CA ALA A 37 11.14 11.58 1.97
C ALA A 37 11.72 12.59 0.96
N GLY A 38 12.91 12.31 0.40
CA GLY A 38 13.59 13.15 -0.57
C GLY A 38 13.01 13.06 -1.97
N ARG A 39 13.34 14.03 -2.82
CA ARG A 39 12.82 14.15 -4.19
C ARG A 39 13.11 12.93 -5.06
N ASP A 40 14.19 12.21 -4.78
CA ASP A 40 14.62 11.01 -5.52
C ASP A 40 13.65 9.83 -5.37
N ARG A 41 12.75 9.88 -4.38
CA ARG A 41 11.74 8.85 -4.08
C ARG A 41 10.32 9.34 -4.26
N ALA A 42 10.13 10.56 -4.76
CA ALA A 42 8.81 11.12 -5.03
C ALA A 42 7.99 10.25 -6.01
N LEU A 43 8.65 9.64 -7.00
CA LEU A 43 8.01 8.72 -7.94
C LEU A 43 7.57 7.41 -7.26
N ASP A 44 8.37 6.89 -6.33
CA ASP A 44 8.03 5.68 -5.57
C ASP A 44 6.85 5.97 -4.62
N LEU A 45 6.83 7.12 -3.96
CA LEU A 45 5.71 7.58 -3.13
C LEU A 45 4.43 7.82 -3.95
N LEU A 46 4.56 8.42 -5.14
CA LEU A 46 3.42 8.60 -6.05
C LEU A 46 2.87 7.26 -6.55
N ALA A 47 3.74 6.27 -6.78
CA ALA A 47 3.32 4.93 -7.14
C ALA A 47 2.55 4.25 -6.00
N VAL A 48 3.00 4.42 -4.75
CA VAL A 48 2.25 3.97 -3.55
C VAL A 48 0.87 4.61 -3.51
N ASP A 49 0.79 5.92 -3.65
CA ASP A 49 -0.47 6.68 -3.63
C ASP A 49 -1.45 6.22 -4.71
N ALA A 50 -0.96 6.02 -5.94
CA ALA A 50 -1.76 5.52 -7.06
C ALA A 50 -2.25 4.09 -6.83
N MET A 51 -1.44 3.21 -6.22
CA MET A 51 -1.85 1.84 -5.90
C MET A 51 -2.95 1.80 -4.84
N VAL A 52 -2.85 2.64 -3.80
CA VAL A 52 -3.89 2.77 -2.76
C VAL A 52 -5.17 3.34 -3.36
N THR A 53 -5.06 4.36 -4.20
CA THR A 53 -6.20 4.97 -4.91
C THR A 53 -6.91 3.92 -5.78
N TYR A 54 -6.17 3.21 -6.62
CA TYR A 54 -6.72 2.12 -7.44
C TYR A 54 -7.39 1.04 -6.58
N ALA A 55 -6.78 0.67 -5.45
CA ALA A 55 -7.33 -0.35 -4.58
C ALA A 55 -8.70 0.04 -4.00
N PHE A 56 -8.86 1.32 -3.63
CA PHE A 56 -10.13 1.84 -3.14
C PHE A 56 -11.16 2.06 -4.24
N GLU A 57 -10.76 2.52 -5.42
CA GLU A 57 -11.66 2.66 -6.57
C GLU A 57 -12.22 1.29 -7.00
N ALA A 58 -11.37 0.27 -7.07
CA ALA A 58 -11.81 -1.09 -7.37
C ALA A 58 -12.68 -1.69 -6.24
N ALA A 59 -12.42 -1.32 -4.99
CA ALA A 59 -13.27 -1.69 -3.86
C ALA A 59 -14.63 -0.97 -3.85
N ALA A 60 -14.77 0.16 -4.55
CA ALA A 60 -15.99 0.96 -4.58
C ALA A 60 -17.15 0.27 -5.33
N GLU A 61 -16.86 -0.79 -6.10
CA GLU A 61 -17.90 -1.69 -6.63
C GLU A 61 -18.72 -2.38 -5.52
N HIS A 62 -18.18 -2.41 -4.28
CA HIS A 62 -18.80 -2.96 -3.08
C HIS A 62 -18.86 -1.88 -1.97
N PRO A 63 -19.69 -0.83 -2.14
CA PRO A 63 -19.67 0.37 -1.32
C PRO A 63 -19.93 0.09 0.17
N GLU A 64 -20.67 -0.96 0.50
CA GLU A 64 -20.94 -1.41 1.87
C GLU A 64 -19.67 -1.86 2.62
N THR A 65 -18.63 -2.29 1.89
CA THR A 65 -17.35 -2.72 2.47
C THR A 65 -16.26 -1.66 2.37
N LEU A 66 -16.42 -0.66 1.51
CA LEU A 66 -15.41 0.35 1.19
C LEU A 66 -14.92 1.09 2.44
N SER A 67 -15.83 1.55 3.31
CA SER A 67 -15.47 2.28 4.53
C SER A 67 -14.62 1.44 5.49
N ALA A 68 -14.96 0.16 5.65
CA ALA A 68 -14.21 -0.75 6.53
C ALA A 68 -12.82 -1.03 5.97
N ARG A 69 -12.72 -1.23 4.65
CA ARG A 69 -11.45 -1.48 3.94
C ARG A 69 -10.54 -0.26 3.97
N ALA A 70 -11.07 0.93 3.70
CA ALA A 70 -10.32 2.17 3.79
C ALA A 70 -9.81 2.41 5.21
N THR A 71 -10.66 2.16 6.22
CA THR A 71 -10.25 2.27 7.62
C THR A 71 -9.13 1.31 7.98
N ALA A 72 -9.22 0.05 7.55
CA ALA A 72 -8.19 -0.96 7.80
C ALA A 72 -6.85 -0.60 7.13
N ALA A 73 -6.89 -0.19 5.86
CA ALA A 73 -5.72 0.23 5.10
C ALA A 73 -5.05 1.47 5.70
N MET A 74 -5.83 2.50 6.06
CA MET A 74 -5.29 3.71 6.68
C MET A 74 -4.70 3.43 8.07
N ALA A 75 -5.30 2.51 8.83
CA ALA A 75 -4.73 2.05 10.09
C ALA A 75 -3.42 1.27 9.90
N ALA A 76 -3.30 0.48 8.84
CA ALA A 76 -2.06 -0.21 8.49
C ALA A 76 -0.96 0.80 8.11
N ILE A 77 -1.28 1.75 7.23
CA ILE A 77 -0.37 2.84 6.82
C ILE A 77 0.09 3.66 8.03
N ALA A 78 -0.83 4.03 8.92
CA ALA A 78 -0.49 4.80 10.12
C ALA A 78 0.49 4.05 11.04
N LYS A 79 0.39 2.72 11.14
CA LYS A 79 1.34 1.90 11.90
C LYS A 79 2.74 1.90 11.28
N LEU A 80 2.86 2.01 9.96
CA LEU A 80 4.15 2.10 9.28
C LEU A 80 4.85 3.44 9.55
N ALA A 81 4.07 4.52 9.69
CA ALA A 81 4.58 5.87 9.94
C ALA A 81 4.78 6.21 11.42
N ALA A 82 4.34 5.36 12.35
CA ALA A 82 4.52 5.59 13.77
C ALA A 82 6.02 5.54 14.12
N PRO A 83 6.57 6.57 14.77
CA PRO A 83 7.97 6.52 15.19
C PRO A 83 8.16 5.34 16.14
N VAL A 84 9.10 4.45 15.82
CA VAL A 84 9.56 3.43 16.76
C VAL A 84 10.06 4.19 17.99
N SER A 85 9.29 4.14 19.07
CA SER A 85 9.71 4.68 20.35
C SER A 85 10.93 3.86 20.78
N ARG A 86 12.13 4.37 20.51
CA ARG A 86 13.39 3.80 20.99
C ARG A 86 13.48 4.12 22.48
N ALA A 87 12.99 3.20 23.30
CA ALA A 87 13.32 3.11 24.72
C ALA A 87 14.70 2.46 24.91
#